data_AF-A0A924M3V6-F1
#
_entry.id   AF-A0A924M3V6-F1
#
_cell.length_a   1.000
_cell.length_b   1.000
_cell.length_c   1.000
_cell.angle_alpha   90.00
_cell.angle_beta   90.00
_cell.angle_gamma   90.00
#
_symmetry.space_group_name_H-M   'P 1'
#
loop_
_entity.id
_entity.type
_entity.pdbx_description
1 polymer ?
#
loop_
_entity_poly.entity_id
_entity_poly.type
_entity_poly.pdbx_seq_one_letter_code
_entity_poly.pdbx_strand_id
1 'polypeptide(L)' 'IPTQTQDLDCKNFLSQEAAQTIFTALGGLSNDRFRLDADNDGIACEELP' A
#
# COMPACT_ATOMS: atom_id res chain seq x y z
N ILE A 1 -1.57 -7.05 24.12
CA ILE A 1 -0.51 -7.47 23.16
C ILE A 1 -0.56 -6.49 22.01
N PRO A 2 0.47 -5.69 21.73
CA PRO A 2 0.44 -4.85 20.54
C PRO A 2 0.64 -5.79 19.34
N THR A 3 -0.44 -6.11 18.63
CA THR A 3 -0.39 -6.75 17.33
C THR A 3 0.23 -5.76 16.36
N GLN A 4 1.57 -5.78 16.25
CA GLN A 4 2.28 -5.10 15.18
C GLN A 4 2.10 -5.88 13.87
N THR A 5 0.88 -5.94 13.36
CA THR A 5 0.72 -5.70 11.93
C THR A 5 1.27 -4.31 11.73
N GLN A 6 2.51 -4.19 11.23
CA GLN A 6 3.03 -2.88 10.84
C GLN A 6 1.95 -2.21 10.00
N ASP A 7 1.45 -1.08 10.50
CA ASP A 7 0.44 -0.27 9.85
C ASP A 7 1.15 0.37 8.65
N LEU A 8 1.32 -0.43 7.60
CA LEU A 8 2.03 -0.05 6.40
C LEU A 8 1.03 0.78 5.60
N ASP A 9 1.22 2.10 5.58
CA ASP A 9 0.40 3.02 4.82
C ASP A 9 1.27 3.76 3.79
N CYS A 10 0.66 4.62 2.98
CA CYS A 10 1.37 5.40 1.98
C CYS A 10 2.50 6.27 2.57
N LYS A 11 2.45 6.63 3.85
CA LYS A 11 3.47 7.47 4.50
C LYS A 11 4.77 6.70 4.76
N ASN A 12 4.74 5.38 4.64
CA ASN A 12 5.93 4.54 4.73
C ASN A 12 6.74 4.51 3.42
N PHE A 13 6.22 5.09 2.34
CA PHE A 13 6.86 5.08 1.03
C PHE A 13 7.33 6.48 0.63
N LEU A 14 8.45 6.52 -0.09
CA LEU A 14 9.03 7.76 -0.60
C LEU A 14 8.49 8.13 -1.98
N SER A 15 7.91 7.17 -2.71
CA SER A 15 7.35 7.37 -4.05
C SER A 15 6.21 6.39 -4.33
N GLN A 16 5.38 6.74 -5.30
CA GLN A 16 4.27 5.93 -5.79
C GLN A 16 4.77 4.57 -6.31
N GLU A 17 5.90 4.55 -7.03
CA GLU A 17 6.40 3.30 -7.64
C GLU A 17 6.89 2.31 -6.58
N ALA A 18 7.48 2.81 -5.48
CA ALA A 18 7.88 1.97 -4.36
C ALA A 18 6.64 1.35 -3.67
N ALA A 19 5.57 2.14 -3.49
CA ALA A 19 4.31 1.67 -2.95
C ALA A 19 3.65 0.64 -3.88
N GLN A 20 3.60 0.91 -5.20
CA GLN A 20 3.02 0.03 -6.21
C GLN A 20 3.73 -1.33 -6.27
N THR A 21 5.06 -1.32 -6.14
CA THR A 21 5.85 -2.56 -6.15
C THR A 21 5.46 -3.46 -4.98
N ILE A 22 5.32 -2.88 -3.78
CA ILE A 22 4.91 -3.64 -2.59
C ILE A 22 3.44 -4.05 -2.67
N PHE A 23 2.55 -3.16 -3.07
CA PHE A 23 1.13 -3.46 -3.29
C PHE A 23 0.96 -4.67 -4.21
N THR A 24 1.63 -4.66 -5.36
CA THR A 24 1.59 -5.78 -6.32
C THR A 24 2.18 -7.06 -5.74
N ALA A 25 3.32 -6.97 -5.04
CA ALA A 25 3.97 -8.12 -4.40
C ALA A 25 3.10 -8.76 -3.29
N LEU A 26 2.23 -7.97 -2.66
CA LEU A 26 1.32 -8.44 -1.62
C LEU A 26 0.01 -9.02 -2.17
N GLY A 27 -0.25 -8.90 -3.48
CA GLY A 27 -1.47 -9.41 -4.13
C GLY A 27 -2.39 -8.33 -4.71
N GLY A 28 -1.97 -7.06 -4.67
CA GLY A 28 -2.71 -5.91 -5.19
C GLY A 28 -4.12 -5.82 -4.62
N LEU A 29 -5.09 -5.51 -5.48
CA LEU A 29 -6.53 -5.44 -5.15
C LEU A 29 -7.08 -6.70 -4.46
N SER A 30 -6.48 -7.88 -4.72
CA SER A 30 -6.93 -9.12 -4.07
C SER A 30 -6.51 -9.21 -2.60
N ASN A 31 -5.60 -8.33 -2.13
CA ASN A 31 -5.06 -8.35 -0.77
C ASN A 31 -4.57 -6.96 -0.32
N ASP A 32 -5.39 -5.92 -0.45
CA ASP A 32 -5.07 -4.58 0.06
C ASP A 32 -5.37 -4.40 1.56
N ARG A 33 -4.81 -5.30 2.38
CA ARG A 33 -4.92 -5.25 3.85
C ARG A 33 -4.28 -4.00 4.47
N PHE A 34 -3.46 -3.30 3.70
CA PHE A 34 -2.67 -2.14 4.10
C PHE A 34 -3.26 -0.83 3.60
N ARG A 35 -4.36 -0.90 2.83
CA ARG A 35 -5.04 0.27 2.27
C ARG A 35 -4.09 1.17 1.48
N LEU A 36 -3.17 0.56 0.74
CA LEU A 36 -2.27 1.28 -0.16
C LEU A 36 -3.05 1.82 -1.36
N ASP A 37 -4.16 1.19 -1.73
CA ASP A 37 -5.06 1.58 -2.81
C ASP A 37 -6.47 1.78 -2.24
N ALA A 38 -6.69 2.98 -1.69
CA ALA A 38 -7.89 3.25 -0.89
C ALA A 38 -9.18 3.33 -1.72
N ASP A 39 -9.08 3.69 -2.99
CA ASP A 39 -10.18 3.80 -3.95
C ASP A 39 -10.34 2.57 -4.85
N ASN A 40 -9.42 1.60 -4.76
CA ASN A 40 -9.45 0.29 -5.41
C ASN A 40 -9.42 0.37 -6.93
N ASP A 41 -8.62 1.27 -7.48
CA ASP A 41 -8.45 1.44 -8.92
C ASP A 41 -7.28 0.60 -9.50
N GLY A 42 -6.48 0.01 -8.60
CA GLY A 42 -5.30 -0.80 -8.90
C GLY A 42 -3.97 -0.05 -8.78
N ILE A 43 -4.00 1.23 -8.42
CA ILE A 43 -2.85 2.12 -8.30
C ILE A 43 -2.67 2.50 -6.83
N ALA A 44 -1.60 2.01 -6.22
CA ALA A 44 -1.29 2.29 -4.84
C ALA A 44 -0.71 3.70 -4.67
N CYS A 45 -1.20 4.41 -3.65
CA CYS A 45 -0.64 5.65 -3.13
C CYS A 45 -0.38 6.71 -4.22
N GLU A 46 -1.37 6.93 -5.10
CA GLU A 46 -1.31 7.88 -6.22
C GLU A 46 -0.94 9.32 -5.85
N GLU A 47 -1.10 9.69 -4.58
CA GLU A 47 -0.73 11.01 -4.06
C GLU A 47 0.78 11.18 -3.80
N LEU A 48 1.55 10.08 -3.82
CA LEU A 48 3.00 10.13 -3.66
C LEU A 48 3.69 10.58 -4.97
N PRO A 49 4.91 11.15 -4.86
CA PRO A 49 5.71 11.52 -6.02
C PRO A 49 6.02 10.35 -6.96
#